data_AF-A0A0S2PIB2-F1
#
_entry.id   AF-A0A0S2PIB2-F1
#
_cell.length_a   1.000
_cell.length_b   1.000
_cell.length_c   1.000
_cell.angle_alpha   90.00
_cell.angle_beta   90.00
_cell.angle_gamma   90.00
#
_symmetry.space_group_name_H-M   'P 1'
#
loop_
_entity.id
_entity.type
_entity.pdbx_description
1 polymer ?
#
loop_
_entity_poly.entity_id
_entity_poly.type
_entity_poly.pdbx_seq_one_letter_code
_entity_poly.pdbx_strand_id
1 'polypeptide(L)'
;LDSGIWHPLAPCMYDDVKEYLNWYATRRDANEKLKSSNAPVIGLVLQRSHIVTGDESHYVAVIMELEARGAKVIPIFAGGLDFSGPVERYFIDPITKKPFVNSVVSLTGFALVGGPARQDHPRAIEALMKLDVPYIVALPLVFQTTEEWLNSTLGLHPIQVALQVALPELDGGMEPIVFSGRDPRTGKSHALHKRVEQLCTRAIKWGDLKRKSKAEKKLAITVFSFPPDKGNVGTAAYLNVFASIYSVLKDLKKDG
;
A
#
# COMPACT_ATOMS: atom_id res chain seq x y z
N LEU A 1 -19.71 -14.01 -2.07
CA LEU A 1 -18.89 -13.10 -2.88
C LEU A 1 -17.46 -13.63 -2.93
N ASP A 2 -16.98 -13.95 -4.14
CA ASP A 2 -15.60 -14.39 -4.38
C ASP A 2 -14.62 -13.21 -4.34
N SER A 3 -15.08 -12.02 -4.68
CA SER A 3 -14.40 -10.75 -4.44
C SER A 3 -15.42 -9.69 -4.06
N GLY A 4 -14.99 -8.64 -3.38
CA GLY A 4 -15.87 -7.58 -2.90
C GLY A 4 -15.12 -6.55 -2.08
N ILE A 5 -15.89 -5.65 -1.47
CA ILE A 5 -15.42 -4.65 -0.52
C ILE A 5 -15.89 -5.07 0.87
N TRP A 6 -14.98 -5.02 1.84
CA TRP A 6 -15.26 -5.35 3.23
C TRP A 6 -14.82 -4.21 4.13
N HIS A 7 -15.59 -3.93 5.18
CA HIS A 7 -15.22 -2.99 6.21
C HIS A 7 -15.69 -3.53 7.57
N PRO A 8 -14.90 -3.44 8.66
CA PRO A 8 -15.26 -4.06 9.95
C PRO A 8 -16.55 -3.53 10.57
N LEU A 9 -16.90 -2.27 10.29
CA LEU A 9 -18.14 -1.64 10.75
C LEU A 9 -19.31 -1.76 9.76
N ALA A 10 -19.09 -2.34 8.57
CA ALA A 10 -20.16 -2.51 7.60
C ALA A 10 -21.07 -3.67 7.99
N PRO A 11 -22.40 -3.54 7.78
CA PRO A 11 -23.35 -4.62 8.08
C PRO A 11 -23.21 -5.81 7.12
N CYS A 12 -22.62 -5.60 5.94
CA CYS A 12 -22.42 -6.60 4.91
C CYS A 12 -21.17 -6.30 4.07
N MET A 13 -20.78 -7.29 3.26
CA MET A 13 -19.82 -7.08 2.16
C MET A 13 -20.55 -6.45 0.97
N TYR A 14 -19.88 -5.58 0.24
CA TYR A 14 -20.42 -4.92 -0.95
C TYR A 14 -19.77 -5.49 -2.22
N ASP A 15 -20.52 -5.55 -3.31
CA ASP A 15 -20.05 -5.93 -4.65
C ASP A 15 -20.10 -4.76 -5.66
N ASP A 16 -20.44 -3.57 -5.18
CA ASP A 16 -20.41 -2.30 -5.89
C ASP A 16 -19.79 -1.18 -5.04
N VAL A 17 -18.91 -0.38 -5.66
CA VAL A 17 -18.19 0.71 -4.99
C VAL A 17 -19.12 1.85 -4.60
N LYS A 18 -20.14 2.16 -5.41
CA LYS A 18 -21.04 3.28 -5.14
C LYS A 18 -21.94 2.95 -3.96
N GLU A 19 -22.44 1.72 -3.87
CA GLU A 19 -23.16 1.25 -2.68
C GLU A 19 -22.30 1.33 -1.42
N TYR A 20 -21.04 0.87 -1.49
CA TYR A 20 -20.10 0.99 -0.40
C TYR A 20 -19.87 2.46 0.01
N LEU A 21 -19.61 3.35 -0.94
CA LEU A 21 -19.37 4.77 -0.68
C LEU A 21 -20.63 5.49 -0.16
N ASN A 22 -21.82 5.09 -0.59
CA ASN A 22 -23.09 5.60 -0.07
C ASN A 22 -23.24 5.23 1.41
N TRP A 23 -23.02 3.95 1.76
CA TRP A 23 -23.00 3.53 3.16
C TRP A 23 -21.94 4.31 3.95
N TYR A 24 -20.72 4.42 3.41
CA TYR A 24 -19.60 5.12 4.04
C TYR A 24 -19.93 6.57 4.36
N ALA A 25 -20.63 7.29 3.47
CA ALA A 25 -21.06 8.67 3.67
C ALA A 25 -22.12 8.83 4.79
N THR A 26 -22.94 7.80 5.02
CA THR A 26 -24.00 7.81 6.04
C THR A 26 -23.52 7.43 7.45
N ARG A 27 -22.24 7.05 7.61
CA ARG A 27 -21.65 6.69 8.91
C ARG A 27 -21.75 7.84 9.92
N ARG A 28 -22.29 7.53 11.10
CA ARG A 28 -22.46 8.49 12.20
C ARG A 28 -21.18 8.66 13.03
N ASP A 29 -20.35 7.63 13.07
CA ASP A 29 -19.05 7.56 13.75
C ASP A 29 -17.92 8.26 12.97
N ALA A 30 -18.11 8.51 11.67
CA ALA A 30 -17.13 9.17 10.82
C ALA A 30 -16.97 10.66 11.16
N ASN A 31 -15.70 11.08 11.36
CA ASN A 31 -15.36 12.48 11.63
C ASN A 31 -15.57 13.39 10.39
N GLU A 32 -15.60 14.71 10.59
CA GLU A 32 -15.81 15.69 9.50
C GLU A 32 -14.71 15.62 8.42
N LYS A 33 -13.46 15.35 8.83
CA LYS A 33 -12.34 15.20 7.89
C LYS A 33 -12.57 14.05 6.91
N LEU A 34 -13.07 12.93 7.41
CA LEU A 34 -13.38 11.73 6.64
C LEU A 34 -14.57 11.95 5.71
N LYS A 35 -15.54 12.78 6.11
CA LYS A 35 -16.70 13.17 5.28
C LYS A 35 -16.35 14.21 4.22
N SER A 36 -15.23 14.92 4.36
CA SER A 36 -14.77 15.90 3.39
C SER A 36 -14.66 15.28 1.98
N SER A 37 -15.03 16.06 0.97
CA SER A 37 -14.80 15.70 -0.43
C SER A 37 -13.31 15.67 -0.78
N ASN A 38 -12.47 16.37 -0.01
CA ASN A 38 -11.03 16.44 -0.23
C ASN A 38 -10.23 15.41 0.60
N ALA A 39 -10.91 14.50 1.32
CA ALA A 39 -10.25 13.41 2.04
C ALA A 39 -9.51 12.49 1.05
N PRO A 40 -8.24 12.14 1.30
CA PRO A 40 -7.56 11.13 0.49
C PRO A 40 -8.27 9.78 0.60
N VAL A 41 -8.36 9.05 -0.51
CA VAL A 41 -8.96 7.72 -0.57
C VAL A 41 -7.86 6.69 -0.76
N ILE A 42 -7.73 5.74 0.16
CA ILE A 42 -6.72 4.68 0.12
C ILE A 42 -7.40 3.35 -0.18
N GLY A 43 -6.94 2.68 -1.24
CA GLY A 43 -7.34 1.31 -1.55
C GLY A 43 -6.55 0.31 -0.71
N LEU A 44 -7.20 -0.69 -0.13
CA LEU A 44 -6.51 -1.82 0.51
C LEU A 44 -6.80 -3.11 -0.24
N VAL A 45 -5.79 -3.96 -0.46
CA VAL A 45 -5.98 -5.31 -1.00
C VAL A 45 -5.81 -6.32 0.11
N LEU A 46 -6.87 -7.10 0.38
CA LEU A 46 -6.98 -8.04 1.48
C LEU A 46 -7.16 -9.47 0.97
N GLN A 47 -6.72 -10.45 1.76
CA GLN A 47 -7.08 -11.85 1.50
C GLN A 47 -8.41 -12.18 2.17
N ARG A 48 -9.33 -12.79 1.41
CA ARG A 48 -10.65 -13.21 1.92
C ARG A 48 -10.54 -14.20 3.08
N SER A 49 -9.51 -15.06 3.08
CA SER A 49 -9.27 -16.07 4.10
C SER A 49 -9.31 -15.49 5.51
N HIS A 50 -8.54 -14.43 5.80
CA HIS A 50 -8.49 -13.82 7.12
C HIS A 50 -9.85 -13.25 7.56
N ILE A 51 -10.63 -12.70 6.62
CA ILE A 51 -11.96 -12.14 6.90
C ILE A 51 -12.96 -13.25 7.26
N VAL A 52 -12.92 -14.39 6.55
CA VAL A 52 -13.86 -15.49 6.82
C VAL A 52 -13.47 -16.34 8.03
N THR A 53 -12.19 -16.35 8.40
CA THR A 53 -11.69 -17.10 9.57
C THR A 53 -11.76 -16.30 10.87
N GLY A 54 -12.11 -15.01 10.84
CA GLY A 54 -12.08 -14.18 12.06
C GLY A 54 -10.66 -13.76 12.47
N ASP A 55 -9.68 -13.84 11.57
CA ASP A 55 -8.28 -13.44 11.81
C ASP A 55 -7.95 -12.05 11.21
N GLU A 56 -8.95 -11.17 11.13
CA GLU A 56 -8.84 -9.85 10.48
C GLU A 56 -8.32 -8.73 11.39
N SER A 57 -7.93 -8.99 12.64
CA SER A 57 -7.63 -7.94 13.64
C SER A 57 -6.59 -6.92 13.15
N HIS A 58 -5.59 -7.39 12.40
CA HIS A 58 -4.55 -6.58 11.79
C HIS A 58 -5.05 -5.74 10.62
N TYR A 59 -6.04 -6.21 9.84
CA TYR A 59 -6.73 -5.42 8.83
C TYR A 59 -7.59 -4.32 9.47
N VAL A 60 -8.31 -4.66 10.55
CA VAL A 60 -9.11 -3.68 11.31
C VAL A 60 -8.20 -2.54 11.78
N ALA A 61 -7.04 -2.84 12.33
CA ALA A 61 -6.11 -1.82 12.80
C ALA A 61 -5.65 -0.87 11.69
N VAL A 62 -5.33 -1.38 10.49
CA VAL A 62 -4.94 -0.53 9.34
C VAL A 62 -6.10 0.35 8.87
N ILE A 63 -7.30 -0.22 8.74
CA ILE A 63 -8.49 0.54 8.31
C ILE A 63 -8.77 1.66 9.32
N MET A 64 -8.84 1.33 10.62
CA MET A 64 -9.15 2.31 11.66
C MET A 64 -8.07 3.40 11.79
N GLU A 65 -6.78 3.07 11.63
CA GLU A 65 -5.71 4.06 11.67
C GLU A 65 -5.76 5.03 10.48
N LEU A 66 -6.07 4.55 9.27
CA LEU A 66 -6.28 5.41 8.09
C LEU A 66 -7.46 6.36 8.30
N GLU A 67 -8.57 5.86 8.83
CA GLU A 67 -9.77 6.65 9.09
C GLU A 67 -9.55 7.68 10.19
N ALA A 68 -8.85 7.31 11.27
CA ALA A 68 -8.47 8.22 12.35
C ALA A 68 -7.62 9.39 11.82
N ARG A 69 -6.80 9.16 10.78
CA ARG A 69 -6.01 10.18 10.08
C ARG A 69 -6.79 10.97 9.03
N GLY A 70 -8.08 10.68 8.84
CA GLY A 70 -8.97 11.39 7.92
C GLY A 70 -8.86 10.91 6.47
N ALA A 71 -8.38 9.69 6.24
CA ALA A 71 -8.37 9.07 4.92
C ALA A 71 -9.54 8.09 4.76
N LYS A 72 -10.29 8.21 3.67
CA LYS A 72 -11.31 7.22 3.29
C LYS A 72 -10.62 5.93 2.88
N VAL A 73 -11.25 4.80 3.16
CA VAL A 73 -10.66 3.49 2.83
C VAL A 73 -11.61 2.70 1.94
N ILE A 74 -11.08 2.05 0.90
CA ILE A 74 -11.80 1.06 0.09
C ILE A 74 -11.07 -0.28 0.23
N PRO A 75 -11.46 -1.16 1.17
CA PRO A 75 -10.78 -2.44 1.40
C PRO A 75 -11.40 -3.53 0.54
N ILE A 76 -10.71 -3.90 -0.54
CA ILE A 76 -11.14 -4.95 -1.46
C ILE A 76 -10.55 -6.29 -1.03
N PHE A 77 -11.27 -7.38 -1.29
CA PHE A 77 -10.77 -8.73 -1.07
C PHE A 77 -11.00 -9.62 -2.30
N ALA A 78 -10.23 -10.69 -2.38
CA ALA A 78 -10.43 -11.80 -3.30
C ALA A 78 -10.25 -13.14 -2.57
N GLY A 79 -11.03 -14.15 -2.98
CA GLY A 79 -10.86 -15.54 -2.56
C GLY A 79 -9.79 -16.29 -3.38
N GLY A 80 -9.55 -15.85 -4.61
CA GLY A 80 -8.46 -16.33 -5.44
C GLY A 80 -7.14 -15.60 -5.17
N LEU A 81 -6.13 -15.94 -5.98
CA LEU A 81 -4.80 -15.33 -5.95
C LEU A 81 -4.61 -14.27 -7.06
N ASP A 82 -5.68 -13.96 -7.80
CA ASP A 82 -5.69 -12.87 -8.77
C ASP A 82 -6.46 -11.68 -8.18
N PHE A 83 -5.71 -10.66 -7.77
CA PHE A 83 -6.25 -9.41 -7.25
C PHE A 83 -6.40 -8.33 -8.34
N SER A 84 -5.94 -8.58 -9.59
CA SER A 84 -6.05 -7.61 -10.69
C SER A 84 -7.50 -7.33 -11.05
N GLY A 85 -8.35 -8.36 -11.14
CA GLY A 85 -9.78 -8.19 -11.43
C GLY A 85 -10.51 -7.34 -10.40
N PRO A 86 -10.38 -7.63 -9.09
CA PRO A 86 -10.90 -6.78 -8.02
C PRO A 86 -10.33 -5.34 -8.06
N VAL A 87 -9.05 -5.15 -8.34
CA VAL A 87 -8.45 -3.81 -8.50
C VAL A 87 -9.14 -3.04 -9.63
N GLU A 88 -9.26 -3.63 -10.81
CA GLU A 88 -9.92 -2.98 -11.96
C GLU A 88 -11.40 -2.70 -11.67
N ARG A 89 -12.10 -3.63 -11.02
CA ARG A 89 -13.54 -3.50 -10.73
C ARG A 89 -13.85 -2.46 -9.66
N TYR A 90 -13.06 -2.40 -8.59
CA TYR A 90 -13.41 -1.63 -7.39
C TYR A 90 -12.57 -0.37 -7.19
N PHE A 91 -11.42 -0.24 -7.83
CA PHE A 91 -10.60 0.98 -7.73
C PHE A 91 -10.70 1.89 -8.94
N ILE A 92 -11.22 1.42 -10.08
CA ILE A 92 -11.36 2.23 -11.29
C ILE A 92 -12.84 2.46 -11.56
N ASP A 93 -13.21 3.72 -11.83
CA ASP A 93 -14.56 4.04 -12.29
C ASP A 93 -14.78 3.48 -13.71
N PRO A 94 -15.77 2.59 -13.92
CA PRO A 94 -16.00 1.99 -15.23
C PRO A 94 -16.37 3.02 -16.31
N ILE A 95 -16.91 4.18 -15.92
CA ILE A 95 -17.35 5.24 -16.83
C ILE A 95 -16.20 6.22 -17.12
N THR A 96 -15.65 6.84 -16.08
CA THR A 96 -14.63 7.89 -16.26
C THR A 96 -13.23 7.34 -16.50
N LYS A 97 -13.02 6.04 -16.24
CA LYS A 97 -11.71 5.36 -16.24
C LYS A 97 -10.69 5.98 -15.28
N LYS A 98 -11.14 6.83 -14.35
CA LYS A 98 -10.30 7.43 -13.32
C LYS A 98 -10.29 6.55 -12.08
N PRO A 99 -9.18 6.54 -11.32
CA PRO A 99 -9.13 5.82 -10.06
C PRO A 99 -10.02 6.51 -9.00
N PHE A 100 -10.76 5.71 -8.22
CA PHE A 100 -11.43 6.16 -6.99
C PHE A 100 -10.43 6.41 -5.85
N VAL A 101 -9.26 5.78 -5.93
CA VAL A 101 -8.21 5.79 -4.90
C VAL A 101 -7.06 6.71 -5.31
N ASN A 102 -6.30 7.19 -4.32
CA ASN A 102 -5.12 8.04 -4.53
C ASN A 102 -3.80 7.29 -4.29
N SER A 103 -3.85 6.21 -3.52
CA SER A 103 -2.78 5.20 -3.38
C SER A 103 -3.41 3.86 -2.98
N VAL A 104 -2.66 2.78 -3.17
CA VAL A 104 -3.06 1.42 -2.81
C VAL A 104 -2.03 0.80 -1.88
N VAL A 105 -2.52 0.09 -0.87
CA VAL A 105 -1.70 -0.75 0.00
C VAL A 105 -2.19 -2.19 -0.10
N SER A 106 -1.36 -3.07 -0.65
CA SER A 106 -1.58 -4.50 -0.54
C SER A 106 -1.15 -4.97 0.85
N LEU A 107 -2.07 -5.61 1.56
CA LEU A 107 -1.83 -6.24 2.86
C LEU A 107 -1.66 -7.76 2.75
N THR A 108 -1.57 -8.29 1.53
CA THR A 108 -1.42 -9.72 1.27
C THR A 108 0.01 -10.20 1.50
N GLY A 109 1.00 -9.32 1.31
CA GLY A 109 2.41 -9.67 1.31
C GLY A 109 2.82 -10.59 0.15
N PHE A 110 2.07 -10.61 -0.95
CA PHE A 110 2.37 -11.39 -2.16
C PHE A 110 2.21 -10.55 -3.42
N ALA A 111 2.64 -11.11 -4.55
CA ALA A 111 2.38 -10.55 -5.87
C ALA A 111 0.87 -10.30 -6.09
N LEU A 112 0.53 -9.29 -6.89
CA LEU A 112 -0.86 -8.91 -7.18
C LEU A 112 -1.60 -10.01 -7.95
N VAL A 113 -0.89 -10.74 -8.82
CA VAL A 113 -1.45 -11.82 -9.64
C VAL A 113 -0.62 -13.08 -9.48
N GLY A 114 -1.23 -14.08 -8.86
CA GLY A 114 -0.66 -15.41 -8.66
C GLY A 114 -0.24 -15.69 -7.22
N GLY A 115 0.10 -16.96 -6.98
CA GLY A 115 0.54 -17.45 -5.67
C GLY A 115 2.05 -17.59 -5.57
N PRO A 116 2.57 -18.05 -4.42
CA PRO A 116 4.00 -18.31 -4.23
C PRO A 116 4.62 -19.25 -5.27
N ALA A 117 3.84 -20.17 -5.83
CA ALA A 117 4.30 -21.16 -6.80
C ALA A 117 4.27 -20.69 -8.27
N ARG A 118 3.42 -19.71 -8.61
CA ARG A 118 3.28 -19.20 -9.98
C ARG A 118 2.71 -17.78 -9.95
N GLN A 119 3.49 -16.82 -10.43
CA GLN A 119 3.13 -15.41 -10.54
C GLN A 119 2.95 -15.01 -12.01
N ASP A 120 2.14 -13.97 -12.24
CA ASP A 120 1.96 -13.32 -13.54
C ASP A 120 2.21 -11.81 -13.42
N HIS A 121 3.49 -11.45 -13.31
CA HIS A 121 3.93 -10.06 -13.20
C HIS A 121 3.49 -9.19 -14.39
N PRO A 122 3.54 -9.64 -15.66
CA PRO A 122 3.03 -8.85 -16.78
C PRO A 122 1.58 -8.39 -16.60
N ARG A 123 0.69 -9.29 -16.14
CA ARG A 123 -0.71 -8.95 -15.87
C ARG A 123 -0.86 -8.03 -14.67
N ALA A 124 -0.07 -8.22 -13.61
CA ALA A 124 -0.04 -7.32 -12.47
C ALA A 124 0.36 -5.90 -12.88
N ILE A 125 1.43 -5.77 -13.66
CA ILE A 125 1.92 -4.49 -14.19
C ILE A 125 0.85 -3.83 -15.06
N GLU A 126 0.19 -4.57 -15.96
CA GLU A 126 -0.88 -4.03 -16.79
C GLU A 126 -2.01 -3.41 -15.94
N ALA A 127 -2.48 -4.14 -14.93
CA ALA A 127 -3.54 -3.66 -14.03
C ALA A 127 -3.11 -2.43 -13.21
N LEU A 128 -1.87 -2.44 -12.69
CA LEU A 128 -1.32 -1.32 -11.92
C LEU A 128 -1.06 -0.08 -12.79
N MET A 129 -0.61 -0.25 -14.03
CA MET A 129 -0.44 0.84 -15.00
C MET A 129 -1.76 1.47 -15.38
N LYS A 130 -2.84 0.68 -15.55
CA LYS A 130 -4.20 1.22 -15.77
C LYS A 130 -4.69 2.03 -14.57
N LEU A 131 -4.38 1.59 -13.35
CA LEU A 131 -4.77 2.28 -12.13
C LEU A 131 -3.97 3.58 -11.92
N ASP A 132 -2.69 3.58 -12.25
CA ASP A 132 -1.77 4.72 -12.19
C ASP A 132 -1.75 5.45 -10.82
N VAL A 133 -1.63 4.68 -9.73
CA VAL A 133 -1.46 5.22 -8.36
C VAL A 133 -0.30 4.53 -7.65
N PRO A 134 0.32 5.17 -6.64
CA PRO A 134 1.33 4.54 -5.79
C PRO A 134 0.84 3.20 -5.21
N TYR A 135 1.62 2.14 -5.41
CA TYR A 135 1.33 0.79 -4.94
C TYR A 135 2.35 0.36 -3.87
N ILE A 136 1.89 0.28 -2.63
CA ILE A 136 2.68 -0.18 -1.47
C ILE A 136 2.32 -1.63 -1.18
N VAL A 137 3.30 -2.45 -0.84
CA VAL A 137 3.06 -3.84 -0.41
C VAL A 137 3.56 -4.02 1.00
N ALA A 138 2.63 -4.00 1.96
CA ALA A 138 2.93 -4.30 3.35
C ALA A 138 2.75 -5.79 3.59
N LEU A 139 3.67 -6.39 4.35
CA LEU A 139 3.69 -7.83 4.55
C LEU A 139 3.24 -8.22 5.98
N PRO A 140 2.36 -9.21 6.13
CA PRO A 140 2.14 -9.85 7.42
C PRO A 140 3.28 -10.83 7.71
N LEU A 141 3.62 -11.04 8.98
CA LEU A 141 4.47 -12.16 9.36
C LEU A 141 3.70 -13.48 9.17
N VAL A 142 4.20 -14.33 8.28
CA VAL A 142 3.55 -15.61 7.95
C VAL A 142 4.34 -16.80 8.47
N PHE A 143 5.66 -16.81 8.38
CA PHE A 143 6.46 -17.99 8.75
C PHE A 143 7.25 -17.84 10.05
N GLN A 144 7.14 -16.68 10.70
CA GLN A 144 7.79 -16.38 11.96
C GLN A 144 6.84 -15.67 12.90
N THR A 145 7.03 -15.88 14.19
CA THR A 145 6.36 -15.18 15.27
C THR A 145 6.87 -13.75 15.39
N THR A 146 6.10 -12.91 16.08
CA THR A 146 6.52 -11.53 16.35
C THR A 146 7.83 -11.48 17.15
N GLU A 147 7.99 -12.39 18.12
CA GLU A 147 9.17 -12.47 18.98
C GLU A 147 10.41 -12.91 18.20
N GLU A 148 10.28 -13.90 17.32
CA GLU A 148 11.37 -14.32 16.42
C GLU A 148 11.81 -13.16 15.52
N TRP A 149 10.87 -12.40 14.97
CA TRP A 149 11.18 -11.24 14.14
C TRP A 149 11.92 -10.14 14.91
N LEU A 150 11.44 -9.80 16.12
CA LEU A 150 12.02 -8.74 16.94
C LEU A 150 13.43 -9.07 17.45
N ASN A 151 13.68 -10.35 17.74
CA ASN A 151 14.98 -10.81 18.24
C ASN A 151 15.97 -11.16 17.11
N SER A 152 15.53 -11.16 15.86
CA SER A 152 16.36 -11.48 14.70
C SER A 152 17.29 -10.32 14.33
N THR A 153 18.59 -10.62 14.20
CA THR A 153 19.58 -9.66 13.66
C THR A 153 19.45 -9.46 12.14
N LEU A 154 18.80 -10.39 11.44
CA LEU A 154 18.56 -10.34 9.99
C LEU A 154 17.20 -9.75 9.63
N GLY A 155 16.27 -9.64 10.59
CA GLY A 155 14.88 -9.29 10.33
C GLY A 155 14.06 -10.51 9.86
N LEU A 156 13.51 -10.44 8.64
CA LEU A 156 12.68 -11.50 8.07
C LEU A 156 13.50 -12.77 7.76
N HIS A 157 12.92 -13.95 7.95
CA HIS A 157 13.51 -15.18 7.42
C HIS A 157 13.72 -15.10 5.89
N PRO A 158 14.78 -15.72 5.35
CA PRO A 158 15.08 -15.65 3.91
C PRO A 158 13.93 -16.07 3.00
N ILE A 159 13.12 -17.06 3.41
CA ILE A 159 11.93 -17.49 2.66
C ILE A 159 10.85 -16.39 2.61
N GLN A 160 10.69 -15.61 3.68
CA GLN A 160 9.78 -14.46 3.69
C GLN A 160 10.30 -13.32 2.83
N VAL A 161 11.61 -13.06 2.83
CA VAL A 161 12.21 -12.06 1.96
C VAL A 161 11.95 -12.41 0.49
N ALA A 162 12.21 -13.66 0.10
CA ALA A 162 11.98 -14.10 -1.27
C ALA A 162 10.51 -13.96 -1.69
N LEU A 163 9.57 -14.40 -0.85
CA LEU A 163 8.15 -14.44 -1.21
C LEU A 163 7.42 -13.10 -1.03
N GLN A 164 7.75 -12.35 0.01
CA GLN A 164 6.98 -11.17 0.43
C GLN A 164 7.67 -9.84 0.13
N VAL A 165 8.95 -9.86 -0.28
CA VAL A 165 9.69 -8.65 -0.68
C VAL A 165 10.07 -8.72 -2.15
N ALA A 166 10.83 -9.74 -2.55
CA ALA A 166 11.36 -9.81 -3.91
C ALA A 166 10.25 -9.99 -4.98
N LEU A 167 9.24 -10.84 -4.74
CA LEU A 167 8.17 -11.04 -5.73
C LEU A 167 7.30 -9.79 -5.92
N PRO A 168 6.81 -9.10 -4.87
CA PRO A 168 6.06 -7.87 -5.08
C PRO A 168 6.87 -6.73 -5.69
N GLU A 169 8.19 -6.69 -5.49
CA GLU A 169 9.06 -5.70 -6.16
C GLU A 169 9.03 -5.86 -7.70
N LEU A 170 8.85 -7.08 -8.21
CA LEU A 170 8.69 -7.34 -9.65
C LEU A 170 7.38 -6.76 -10.22
N ASP A 171 6.36 -6.57 -9.40
CA ASP A 171 5.13 -5.86 -9.78
C ASP A 171 5.28 -4.33 -9.71
N GLY A 172 6.41 -3.81 -9.20
CA GLY A 172 6.58 -2.41 -8.86
C GLY A 172 6.07 -2.04 -7.46
N GLY A 173 5.85 -3.03 -6.59
CA GLY A 173 5.45 -2.84 -5.21
C GLY A 173 6.53 -2.12 -4.39
N MET A 174 6.13 -1.05 -3.70
CA MET A 174 7.04 -0.22 -2.91
C MET A 174 6.94 -0.53 -1.42
N GLU A 175 8.01 -0.19 -0.70
CA GLU A 175 8.07 -0.09 0.77
C GLU A 175 7.55 -1.33 1.53
N PRO A 176 8.32 -2.43 1.55
CA PRO A 176 7.97 -3.67 2.25
C PRO A 176 7.99 -3.51 3.78
N ILE A 177 6.89 -2.98 4.33
CA ILE A 177 6.73 -2.75 5.77
C ILE A 177 5.97 -3.95 6.38
N VAL A 178 6.61 -4.68 7.29
CA VAL A 178 5.88 -5.60 8.21
C VAL A 178 4.86 -4.80 9.01
N PHE A 179 3.57 -5.07 8.90
CA PHE A 179 2.54 -4.34 9.66
C PHE A 179 1.79 -5.24 10.66
N SER A 180 1.80 -6.55 10.40
CA SER A 180 1.15 -7.56 11.22
C SER A 180 2.17 -8.55 11.76
N GLY A 181 2.05 -8.84 13.04
CA GLY A 181 2.75 -9.90 13.74
C GLY A 181 1.95 -11.21 13.75
N ARG A 182 2.57 -12.27 14.27
CA ARG A 182 1.96 -13.60 14.41
C ARG A 182 2.16 -14.10 15.83
N ASP A 183 1.07 -14.41 16.51
CA ASP A 183 1.09 -14.87 17.91
C ASP A 183 1.62 -16.32 18.00
N PRO A 184 2.60 -16.60 18.86
CA PRO A 184 3.26 -17.91 18.93
C PRO A 184 2.34 -19.03 19.46
N ARG A 185 1.31 -18.68 20.23
CA ARG A 185 0.44 -19.65 20.91
C ARG A 185 -0.79 -20.01 20.07
N THR A 186 -1.38 -19.00 19.45
CA THR A 186 -2.64 -19.11 18.71
C THR A 186 -2.43 -19.15 17.20
N GLY A 187 -1.25 -18.73 16.72
CA GLY A 187 -0.96 -18.59 15.30
C GLY A 187 -1.72 -17.45 14.63
N LYS A 188 -2.49 -16.66 15.38
CA LYS A 188 -3.32 -15.56 14.87
C LYS A 188 -2.49 -14.33 14.55
N SER A 189 -2.97 -13.59 13.56
CA SER A 189 -2.41 -12.33 13.11
C SER A 189 -2.82 -11.20 14.06
N HIS A 190 -1.88 -10.33 14.42
CA HIS A 190 -2.15 -9.17 15.25
C HIS A 190 -1.43 -7.93 14.74
N ALA A 191 -2.03 -6.76 14.96
CA ALA A 191 -1.45 -5.49 14.53
C ALA A 191 -0.18 -5.14 15.31
N LEU A 192 0.85 -4.68 14.61
CA LEU A 192 2.01 -4.03 15.22
C LEU A 192 1.79 -2.51 15.16
N HIS A 193 1.15 -1.93 16.18
CA HIS A 193 0.60 -0.56 16.13
C HIS A 193 1.55 0.50 15.57
N LYS A 194 2.80 0.58 16.04
CA LYS A 194 3.78 1.56 15.53
C LYS A 194 4.10 1.36 14.04
N ARG A 195 4.06 0.13 13.55
CA ARG A 195 4.30 -0.21 12.14
C ARG A 195 3.07 0.11 11.29
N VAL A 196 1.88 -0.16 11.81
CA VAL A 196 0.61 0.26 11.18
C VAL A 196 0.57 1.78 11.04
N GLU A 197 0.96 2.51 12.09
CA GLU A 197 1.06 3.97 12.07
C GLU A 197 1.97 4.48 10.94
N GLN A 198 3.16 3.89 10.84
CA GLN A 198 4.14 4.21 9.80
C GLN A 198 3.61 3.92 8.39
N LEU A 199 2.98 2.76 8.21
CA LEU A 199 2.37 2.37 6.94
C LEU A 199 1.28 3.36 6.51
N CYS A 200 0.34 3.65 7.40
CA CYS A 200 -0.78 4.56 7.13
C CYS A 200 -0.29 5.98 6.83
N THR A 201 0.72 6.45 7.56
CA THR A 201 1.35 7.74 7.30
C THR A 201 1.92 7.81 5.89
N ARG A 202 2.66 6.80 5.45
CA ARG A 202 3.28 6.79 4.12
C ARG A 202 2.25 6.62 3.00
N ALA A 203 1.25 5.76 3.19
CA ALA A 203 0.14 5.60 2.24
C ALA A 203 -0.60 6.92 1.99
N ILE A 204 -0.89 7.69 3.05
CA ILE A 204 -1.52 9.01 2.95
C ILE A 204 -0.59 10.01 2.26
N LYS A 205 0.71 10.04 2.58
CA LYS A 205 1.66 10.96 1.92
C LYS A 205 1.78 10.70 0.42
N TRP A 206 1.78 9.44 0.00
CA TRP A 206 1.73 9.07 -1.42
C TRP A 206 0.42 9.50 -2.07
N GLY A 207 -0.72 9.29 -1.41
CA GLY A 207 -2.02 9.78 -1.89
C GLY A 207 -2.09 11.30 -2.01
N ASP A 208 -1.54 12.03 -1.03
CA ASP A 208 -1.41 13.49 -1.05
C ASP A 208 -0.53 13.97 -2.22
N LEU A 209 0.56 13.26 -2.52
CA LEU A 209 1.43 13.61 -3.64
C LEU A 209 0.71 13.49 -4.99
N LYS A 210 -0.16 12.49 -5.16
CA LYS A 210 -1.01 12.34 -6.36
C LYS A 210 -2.05 13.45 -6.45
N ARG A 211 -2.60 13.89 -5.30
CA ARG A 211 -3.66 14.92 -5.24
C ARG A 211 -3.16 16.36 -5.40
N LYS A 212 -1.98 16.71 -4.90
CA LYS A 212 -1.46 18.08 -4.95
C LYS A 212 -1.25 18.56 -6.38
N SER A 213 -1.58 19.82 -6.64
CA SER A 213 -1.17 20.48 -7.88
C SER A 213 0.34 20.61 -7.95
N LYS A 214 0.91 20.72 -9.16
CA LYS A 214 2.37 20.80 -9.35
C LYS A 214 2.99 21.97 -8.57
N ALA A 215 2.36 23.14 -8.62
CA ALA A 215 2.78 24.34 -7.91
C ALA A 215 2.83 24.20 -6.37
N GLU A 216 2.07 23.27 -5.78
CA GLU A 216 2.06 23.03 -4.33
C GLU A 216 3.10 21.99 -3.90
N LYS A 217 3.70 21.26 -4.85
CA LYS A 217 4.69 20.22 -4.56
C LYS A 217 6.03 20.87 -4.20
N LYS A 218 6.55 20.52 -3.02
CA LYS A 218 7.87 20.93 -2.56
C LYS A 218 8.81 19.73 -2.64
N LEU A 219 9.85 19.84 -3.46
CA LEU A 219 10.85 18.81 -3.67
C LEU A 219 12.12 19.15 -2.90
N ALA A 220 12.65 18.17 -2.16
CA ALA A 220 13.99 18.25 -1.58
C ALA A 220 14.92 17.29 -2.33
N ILE A 221 16.13 17.75 -2.68
CA ILE A 221 17.16 16.94 -3.31
C ILE A 221 18.34 16.87 -2.33
N THR A 222 18.70 15.66 -1.91
CA THR A 222 19.78 15.44 -0.93
C THR A 222 21.01 14.91 -1.65
N VAL A 223 22.15 15.58 -1.45
CA VAL A 223 23.46 15.17 -1.99
C VAL A 223 24.29 14.60 -0.85
N PHE A 224 24.84 13.40 -1.05
CA PHE A 224 25.75 12.76 -0.10
C PHE A 224 27.21 12.94 -0.52
N SER A 225 28.11 12.94 0.47
CA SER A 225 29.56 12.93 0.25
C SER A 225 30.08 14.07 -0.63
N PHE A 226 29.64 15.29 -0.35
CA PHE A 226 30.15 16.50 -1.01
C PHE A 226 30.60 17.55 0.02
N PRO A 227 31.87 18.02 -0.04
CA PRO A 227 32.96 17.56 -0.93
C PRO A 227 33.34 16.08 -0.73
N PRO A 228 33.89 15.38 -1.76
CA PRO A 228 34.12 13.93 -1.72
C PRO A 228 35.43 13.57 -0.99
N ASP A 229 35.50 13.87 0.30
CA ASP A 229 36.76 13.77 1.06
C ASP A 229 37.18 12.33 1.40
N LYS A 230 36.26 11.36 1.31
CA LYS A 230 36.51 9.97 1.69
C LYS A 230 36.63 9.00 0.50
N GLY A 231 36.71 9.52 -0.74
CA GLY A 231 36.85 8.69 -1.93
C GLY A 231 35.70 7.68 -2.10
N ASN A 232 36.02 6.37 -2.12
CA ASN A 232 35.12 5.27 -2.52
C ASN A 232 34.14 4.76 -1.44
N VAL A 233 33.62 5.62 -0.56
CA VAL A 233 32.66 5.17 0.50
C VAL A 233 31.22 5.05 -0.02
N GLY A 234 30.96 5.49 -1.26
CA GLY A 234 29.64 5.40 -1.90
C GLY A 234 29.73 5.53 -3.43
N THR A 235 28.69 5.03 -4.10
CA THR A 235 28.63 4.84 -5.56
C THR A 235 27.51 5.68 -6.18
N ALA A 236 27.65 7.01 -6.17
CA ALA A 236 27.14 7.78 -7.33
C ALA A 236 28.05 7.51 -8.55
N ALA A 237 28.39 6.24 -8.78
CA ALA A 237 29.40 5.79 -9.72
C ALA A 237 28.90 6.07 -11.13
N TYR A 238 29.71 6.79 -11.91
CA TYR A 238 29.38 7.23 -13.27
C TYR A 238 28.17 8.19 -13.37
N LEU A 239 27.76 8.84 -12.27
CA LEU A 239 26.73 9.89 -12.29
C LEU A 239 27.37 11.27 -12.13
N ASN A 240 27.19 12.14 -13.12
CA ASN A 240 27.55 13.56 -12.98
C ASN A 240 26.47 14.29 -12.16
N VAL A 241 26.58 14.16 -10.82
CA VAL A 241 25.53 14.53 -9.85
C VAL A 241 24.96 15.93 -10.08
N PHE A 242 25.81 16.97 -10.11
CA PHE A 242 25.32 18.34 -10.24
C PHE A 242 24.75 18.65 -11.63
N ALA A 243 25.32 18.06 -12.70
CA ALA A 243 24.75 18.21 -14.04
C ALA A 243 23.38 17.52 -14.16
N SER A 244 23.23 16.32 -13.57
CA SER A 244 21.95 15.61 -13.50
C SER A 244 20.91 16.40 -12.70
N ILE A 245 21.28 16.93 -11.53
CA ILE A 245 20.39 17.79 -10.72
C ILE A 245 19.96 19.02 -11.53
N TYR A 246 20.89 19.70 -12.19
CA TYR A 246 20.58 20.87 -13.00
C TYR A 246 19.62 20.54 -14.16
N SER A 247 19.79 19.40 -14.83
CA SER A 247 18.86 18.94 -15.87
C SER A 247 17.46 18.68 -15.31
N VAL A 248 17.37 17.95 -14.19
CA VAL A 248 16.09 17.65 -13.52
C VAL A 248 15.37 18.96 -13.12
N LEU A 249 16.09 19.93 -12.55
CA LEU A 249 15.50 21.21 -12.15
C LEU A 249 14.98 22.03 -13.34
N LYS A 250 15.65 21.97 -14.50
CA LYS A 250 15.16 22.60 -15.74
C LYS A 250 13.86 21.96 -16.21
N ASP A 251 13.80 20.63 -16.25
CA ASP A 251 12.63 19.90 -16.71
C ASP A 251 11.44 20.11 -15.77
N LEU A 252 11.67 20.10 -14.45
CA LEU A 252 10.64 20.42 -13.46
C LEU A 252 10.11 21.84 -13.64
N LYS A 253 10.98 22.84 -13.83
CA LYS A 253 10.55 24.23 -14.07
C LYS A 253 9.68 24.35 -15.34
N LYS A 254 9.96 23.55 -16.37
CA LYS A 254 9.20 23.53 -17.62
C LYS A 254 7.84 22.84 -17.45
N ASP A 255 7.78 21.81 -16.60
CA ASP A 255 6.57 21.01 -16.36
C ASP A 255 5.54 21.68 -15.43
N GLY A 256 5.98 22.69 -14.66
CA GLY A 256 5.15 23.55 -13.78
C GLY A 256 5.22 23.18 -12.31
#